data_AF-X1L8R2-F1
#
_entry.id   AF-X1L8R2-F1
#
_cell.length_a   1.000
_cell.length_b   1.000
_cell.length_c   1.000
_cell.angle_alpha   90.00
_cell.angle_beta   90.00
_cell.angle_gamma   90.00
#
_symmetry.space_group_name_H-M   'P 1'
#
loop_
_entity.id
_entity.type
_entity.pdbx_description
1 polymer ?
#
loop_
_entity_poly.entity_id
_entity_poly.type
_entity_poly.pdbx_seq_one_letter_code
_entity_poly.pdbx_strand_id
1 'polypeptide(L)'
;MTNFLNYTLTGGLSEVQIEKIHQDALQVLNKVGVNVPHPETLQLLSKHKGVSMQGTRVRYEPDVVNAALKEACAAGEDSSKREKKNSAALKARVG
;
A
#
# COMPACT_ATOMS: atom_id res chain seq x y z
N MET A 1 21.73 -5.47 43.07
CA MET A 1 20.32 -5.14 42.75
C MET A 1 20.28 -4.57 41.36
N THR A 2 19.82 -5.33 40.37
CA THR A 2 19.73 -4.91 38.96
C THR A 2 18.40 -4.21 38.73
N ASN A 3 18.47 -2.94 38.36
CA ASN A 3 17.30 -2.09 38.11
C ASN A 3 16.78 -2.37 36.70
N PHE A 4 15.58 -2.93 36.56
CA PHE A 4 14.90 -3.05 35.27
C PHE A 4 14.17 -1.74 34.97
N LEU A 5 14.64 -1.00 33.96
CA LEU A 5 13.90 0.15 33.44
C LEU A 5 12.75 -0.34 32.57
N ASN A 6 11.52 -0.09 33.00
CA ASN A 6 10.33 -0.23 32.18
C ASN A 6 10.09 1.07 31.42
N TYR A 7 10.11 1.00 30.09
CA TYR A 7 9.72 2.10 29.21
C TYR A 7 8.46 1.68 28.46
N THR A 8 7.50 2.59 28.37
CA THR A 8 6.32 2.43 27.51
C THR A 8 6.38 3.55 26.47
N LEU A 9 6.35 3.19 25.19
CA LEU A 9 6.16 4.18 24.13
C LEU A 9 4.72 4.68 24.19
N THR A 10 4.53 5.93 24.57
CA THR A 10 3.22 6.61 24.54
C THR A 10 3.23 7.64 23.42
N GLY A 11 2.24 7.58 22.52
CA GLY A 11 2.11 8.44 21.35
C GLY A 11 1.62 7.66 20.13
N GLY A 12 1.21 8.37 19.08
CA GLY A 12 0.69 7.78 17.84
C GLY A 12 -0.57 8.48 17.35
N LEU A 13 -1.01 8.09 16.15
CA LEU A 13 -2.31 8.51 15.61
C LEU A 13 -3.38 7.55 16.10
N SER A 14 -4.52 8.08 16.55
CA SER A 14 -5.68 7.25 16.83
C SER A 14 -6.26 6.68 15.54
N GLU A 15 -7.04 5.61 15.64
CA GLU A 15 -7.70 5.01 14.46
C GLU A 15 -8.54 6.05 13.69
N VAL A 16 -9.22 6.93 14.42
CA VAL A 16 -10.01 8.03 13.83
C VAL A 16 -9.12 9.01 13.05
N GLN A 17 -7.92 9.31 13.57
CA GLN A 17 -6.97 10.19 12.87
C GLN A 17 -6.39 9.51 11.63
N ILE A 18 -6.09 8.21 11.71
CA ILE A 18 -5.61 7.42 10.57
C ILE A 18 -6.67 7.38 9.48
N GLU A 19 -7.91 7.04 9.83
CA GLU A 19 -9.04 7.00 8.89
C GLU A 19 -9.25 8.37 8.24
N LYS A 20 -9.18 9.45 9.04
CA LYS A 20 -9.30 10.80 8.50
C LYS A 20 -8.20 11.11 7.48
N ILE A 21 -6.95 10.78 7.78
CA ILE A 21 -5.83 10.99 6.87
C ILE A 21 -6.02 10.19 5.58
N HIS A 22 -6.48 8.94 5.69
CA HIS A 22 -6.79 8.09 4.55
C HIS A 22 -7.85 8.73 3.64
N GLN A 23 -8.98 9.14 4.23
CA GLN A 23 -10.05 9.79 3.48
C GLN A 23 -9.60 11.11 2.83
N ASP A 24 -8.85 11.94 3.55
CA ASP A 24 -8.31 13.20 3.03
C ASP A 24 -7.34 12.94 1.87
N ALA A 25 -6.49 11.92 1.97
CA ALA A 25 -5.58 11.53 0.89
C ALA A 25 -6.33 11.05 -0.36
N LEU A 26 -7.39 10.25 -0.20
CA LEU A 26 -8.24 9.83 -1.32
C LEU A 26 -8.91 11.02 -2.00
N GLN A 27 -9.33 12.03 -1.23
CA GLN A 27 -9.88 13.27 -1.79
C GLN A 27 -8.84 14.06 -2.58
N VAL A 28 -7.59 14.12 -2.12
CA VAL A 28 -6.49 14.75 -2.87
C VAL A 28 -6.26 14.03 -4.19
N LEU A 29 -6.19 12.70 -4.20
CA LEU A 29 -6.00 11.91 -5.41
C LEU A 29 -7.15 12.06 -6.41
N ASN A 30 -8.38 12.22 -5.93
CA ASN A 30 -9.55 12.41 -6.79
C ASN A 30 -9.64 13.84 -7.34
N LYS A 31 -9.48 14.87 -6.50
CA LYS A 31 -9.71 16.27 -6.88
C LYS A 31 -8.49 16.92 -7.53
N VAL A 32 -7.31 16.72 -6.94
CA VAL A 32 -6.06 17.31 -7.40
C VAL A 32 -5.39 16.38 -8.40
N GLY A 33 -5.26 15.11 -8.05
CA GLY A 33 -4.56 14.11 -8.86
C GLY A 33 -3.04 14.20 -8.73
N VAL A 34 -2.35 13.37 -9.50
CA VAL A 34 -0.89 13.23 -9.52
C VAL A 34 -0.38 13.56 -10.91
N ASN A 35 0.79 14.21 -10.99
CA ASN A 35 1.46 14.46 -12.26
C ASN A 35 2.28 13.23 -12.68
N VAL A 36 1.97 12.67 -13.85
CA VAL A 36 2.67 11.54 -14.45
C VAL A 36 3.23 12.00 -15.80
N PRO A 37 4.54 12.29 -15.89
CA PRO A 37 5.14 12.86 -17.09
C PRO A 37 5.40 11.82 -18.19
N HIS A 38 5.34 10.52 -17.88
CA HIS A 38 5.70 9.45 -18.82
C HIS A 38 4.48 8.98 -19.63
N PRO A 39 4.50 9.10 -20.98
CA PRO A 39 3.34 8.81 -21.81
C PRO A 39 2.90 7.33 -21.78
N GLU A 40 3.84 6.38 -21.64
CA GLU A 40 3.50 4.95 -21.58
C GLU A 40 2.72 4.62 -20.31
N THR A 41 3.07 5.25 -19.18
CA THR A 41 2.33 5.11 -17.92
C THR A 41 0.94 5.69 -18.05
N LEU A 42 0.81 6.87 -18.67
CA LEU A 42 -0.49 7.48 -18.95
C LEU A 42 -1.37 6.56 -19.82
N GLN A 43 -0.80 5.93 -20.85
CA GLN A 43 -1.51 5.00 -21.72
C GLN A 43 -1.92 3.70 -21.00
N LEU A 44 -1.13 3.24 -20.03
CA LEU A 44 -1.50 2.12 -19.19
C LEU A 44 -2.67 2.50 -18.27
N LEU A 45 -2.54 3.64 -17.57
CA LEU A 45 -3.52 4.12 -16.62
C LEU A 45 -4.87 4.46 -17.27
N SER A 46 -4.87 4.96 -18.51
CA SER A 46 -6.09 5.30 -19.24
C SER A 46 -7.01 4.09 -19.52
N LYS A 47 -6.50 2.86 -19.36
CA LYS A 47 -7.27 1.63 -19.56
C LYS A 47 -8.09 1.24 -18.33
N HIS A 48 -7.85 1.87 -17.18
CA HIS A 48 -8.54 1.56 -15.93
C HIS A 48 -9.80 2.44 -15.76
N LYS A 49 -10.93 1.78 -15.50
CA LYS A 49 -12.17 2.48 -15.14
C LYS A 49 -11.99 3.22 -13.81
N GLY A 50 -12.52 4.45 -13.72
CA GLY A 50 -12.39 5.32 -12.54
C GLY A 50 -11.07 6.08 -12.46
N VAL A 51 -10.26 6.04 -13.53
CA VAL A 51 -9.11 6.93 -13.73
C VAL A 51 -9.47 7.99 -14.76
N SER A 52 -9.25 9.26 -14.42
CA SER A 52 -9.47 10.38 -15.35
C SER A 52 -8.16 11.14 -15.59
N MET A 53 -8.00 11.65 -16.80
CA MET A 53 -6.74 12.27 -17.24
C MET A 53 -6.98 13.65 -17.86
N GLN A 54 -6.12 14.59 -17.51
CA GLN A 54 -6.05 15.93 -18.09
C GLN A 54 -4.59 16.25 -18.39
N GLY A 55 -4.17 16.04 -19.65
CA GLY A 55 -2.75 16.11 -20.03
C GLY A 55 -1.92 15.07 -19.28
N THR A 56 -0.92 15.53 -18.53
CA THR A 56 -0.08 14.68 -17.67
C THR A 56 -0.64 14.50 -16.26
N ARG A 57 -1.81 15.07 -15.96
CA ARG A 57 -2.45 14.93 -14.65
C ARG A 57 -3.41 13.75 -14.64
N VAL A 58 -3.24 12.87 -13.67
CA VAL A 58 -4.09 11.68 -13.46
C VAL A 58 -4.83 11.83 -12.14
N ARG A 59 -6.14 11.66 -12.16
CA ARG A 59 -7.01 11.63 -10.97
C ARG A 59 -7.61 10.25 -10.82
N TYR A 60 -7.76 9.82 -9.57
CA TYR A 60 -8.21 8.49 -9.22
C TYR A 60 -9.48 8.55 -8.39
N GLU A 61 -10.51 7.81 -8.78
CA GLU A 61 -11.65 7.58 -7.91
C GLU A 61 -11.22 6.78 -6.67
N PRO A 62 -11.77 7.10 -5.48
CA PRO A 62 -11.41 6.42 -4.24
C PRO A 62 -11.53 4.89 -4.30
N ASP A 63 -12.56 4.38 -4.98
CA ASP A 63 -12.83 2.96 -5.09
C ASP A 63 -11.73 2.22 -5.85
N VAL A 64 -11.16 2.84 -6.89
CA VAL A 64 -10.06 2.26 -7.67
C VAL A 64 -8.80 2.13 -6.82
N VAL A 65 -8.49 3.16 -6.04
CA VAL A 65 -7.33 3.15 -5.14
C VAL A 65 -7.48 2.07 -4.08
N ASN A 66 -8.64 1.99 -3.42
CA ASN A 66 -8.91 0.98 -2.40
C ASN A 66 -8.91 -0.44 -2.97
N ALA A 67 -9.44 -0.65 -4.17
CA ALA A 67 -9.37 -1.95 -4.85
C ALA A 67 -7.92 -2.36 -5.13
N ALA A 68 -7.10 -1.44 -5.67
CA ALA A 68 -5.69 -1.68 -5.93
C ALA A 68 -4.89 -1.98 -4.64
N LEU A 69 -5.18 -1.28 -3.55
CA LEU A 69 -4.56 -1.56 -2.23
C LEU A 69 -4.94 -2.95 -1.72
N LYS A 70 -6.21 -3.34 -1.86
CA LYS A 70 -6.68 -4.67 -1.45
C LYS A 70 -5.98 -5.79 -2.24
N GLU A 71 -5.83 -5.62 -3.56
CA GLU A 71 -5.10 -6.56 -4.42
C GLU A 71 -3.61 -6.63 -4.04
N ALA A 72 -2.97 -5.50 -3.78
CA ALA A 72 -1.57 -5.44 -3.36
C ALA A 72 -1.33 -6.13 -2.01
N CYS A 73 -2.22 -5.92 -1.03
CA CYS A 73 -2.16 -6.62 0.26
C CYS A 73 -2.32 -8.14 0.10
N ALA A 74 -3.26 -8.58 -0.76
CA ALA A 74 -3.44 -10.00 -1.04
C ALA A 74 -2.20 -10.64 -1.70
N ALA A 75 -1.48 -9.90 -2.55
CA ALA A 75 -0.25 -10.37 -3.19
C ALA A 75 0.94 -10.48 -2.21
N GLY A 76 0.93 -9.74 -1.10
CA GLY A 76 1.99 -9.77 -0.08
C GLY A 76 2.00 -11.03 0.79
N GLU A 77 0.85 -11.67 1.02
CA GLU A 77 0.73 -12.83 1.91
C GLU A 77 1.41 -14.11 1.39
N ASP A 78 1.59 -14.22 0.07
CA ASP A 78 2.23 -15.38 -0.56
C ASP A 78 3.76 -15.42 -0.34
N SER A 79 4.37 -14.27 -0.07
CA SER A 79 5.83 -14.16 0.13
C SER A 79 6.28 -14.79 1.45
N SER A 80 5.48 -14.67 2.51
CA SER A 80 5.78 -15.23 3.84
C SER A 80 5.67 -16.77 3.89
N LYS A 81 4.78 -17.38 3.08
CA LYS A 81 4.65 -18.85 2.99
C LYS A 81 5.77 -19.49 2.15
N ARG A 82 6.26 -18.81 1.11
CA ARG A 82 7.35 -19.33 0.25
C ARG A 82 8.68 -19.46 0.99
N GLU A 83 8.98 -18.54 1.91
CA GLU A 83 10.24 -18.56 2.68
C GLU A 83 10.27 -19.71 3.70
N LYS A 84 9.17 -19.97 4.40
CA LYS A 84 9.04 -21.13 5.31
C LYS A 84 9.16 -22.46 4.57
N LYS A 85 8.55 -22.59 3.38
CA LYS A 85 8.60 -23.82 2.57
C LYS A 85 10.00 -24.09 2.01
N ASN A 86 10.73 -23.05 1.58
CA ASN A 86 12.11 -23.20 1.09
C ASN A 86 13.09 -23.58 2.21
N SER A 87 12.94 -23.04 3.42
CA SER A 87 13.79 -23.44 4.56
C SER A 87 13.58 -24.90 5.01
N ALA A 88 12.35 -25.41 4.92
CA ALA A 88 12.02 -26.79 5.25
C ALA A 88 12.57 -27.77 4.21
N ALA A 89 12.44 -27.44 2.91
CA ALA A 89 12.99 -28.24 1.82
C ALA A 89 14.53 -28.27 1.82
N LEU A 90 15.19 -27.18 2.25
CA LEU A 90 16.64 -27.13 2.37
C LEU A 90 17.15 -27.98 3.55
N LYS A 91 16.45 -27.95 4.70
CA LYS A 91 16.79 -28.80 5.86
C LYS A 91 16.61 -30.29 5.58
N ALA A 92 15.66 -30.68 4.73
CA ALA A 92 15.43 -32.08 4.36
C ALA A 92 16.44 -32.66 3.34
N ARG A 93 17.28 -31.82 2.72
CA ARG A 93 18.31 -32.25 1.74
C ARG A 93 19.72 -32.30 2.31
N VAL A 94 19.94 -31.79 3.53
CA VAL A 94 21.26 -31.64 4.16
C VAL A 94 21.37 -32.45 5.47
N GLY A 95 20.34 -33.24 5.81
CA GLY A 95 20.38 -34.29 6.83
C GLY A 95 20.22 -35.66 6.17
#